data_AF-A0A9R1F1Q4-F1
#
_entry.id   AF-A0A9R1F1Q4-F1
#
_cell.length_a   1.000
_cell.length_b   1.000
_cell.length_c   1.000
_cell.angle_alpha   90.00
_cell.angle_beta   90.00
_cell.angle_gamma   90.00
#
_symmetry.space_group_name_H-M   'P 1'
#
loop_
_entity.id
_entity.type
_entity.pdbx_description
1 polymer ?
#
loop_
_entity_poly.entity_id
_entity_poly.type
_entity_poly.pdbx_seq_one_letter_code
_entity_poly.pdbx_strand_id
1 'polypeptide(L)'
;MYSGTSMAAPHVAGIVALLKALHQDWSPAVIKSAIITTAHVTDERDMPILAEGVLRKMADPFDYGGGNINPDGAADPGLVYDIDPRDYNRFFGCTIVRRTNVSCDATALPAYHLNLPSIAVPELRRPITVWRTVTNVGEANSVYHAKVQSPAGVRIKVEPPMLVFDATNRVHSFKVKLSPMWRLQGDYTFGSITWRKDQKTVRIPVAARMTIQDFYADVA
;
A
#
# COMPACT_ATOMS: atom_id res chain seq x y z
N MET A 1 -21.55 16.07 -20.82
CA MET A 1 -20.97 15.41 -19.63
C MET A 1 -20.05 14.32 -20.14
N TYR A 2 -18.78 14.30 -19.72
CA TYR A 2 -17.80 13.32 -20.17
C TYR A 2 -17.50 12.33 -19.04
N SER A 3 -17.16 11.09 -19.39
CA SER A 3 -16.84 10.02 -18.44
C SER A 3 -15.54 9.33 -18.82
N GLY A 4 -14.79 8.87 -17.82
CA GLY A 4 -13.58 8.09 -18.01
C GLY A 4 -12.55 8.34 -16.92
N THR A 5 -11.50 7.51 -16.88
CA THR A 5 -10.35 7.71 -15.99
C THR A 5 -9.63 9.04 -16.27
N SER A 6 -9.75 9.58 -17.49
CA SER A 6 -9.32 10.92 -17.86
C SER A 6 -10.04 12.04 -17.08
N MET A 7 -11.24 11.78 -16.56
CA MET A 7 -11.97 12.71 -15.68
C MET A 7 -11.65 12.48 -14.20
N ALA A 8 -11.27 11.27 -13.81
CA ALA A 8 -10.81 10.98 -12.44
C ALA A 8 -9.41 11.56 -12.17
N ALA A 9 -8.49 11.43 -13.12
CA ALA A 9 -7.11 11.92 -12.99
C ALA A 9 -6.98 13.39 -12.56
N PRO A 10 -7.70 14.38 -13.16
CA PRO A 10 -7.61 15.77 -12.72
C PRO A 10 -8.17 16.01 -11.31
N HIS A 11 -9.12 15.20 -10.82
CA HIS A 11 -9.55 15.28 -9.41
C HIS A 11 -8.40 14.90 -8.47
N VAL A 12 -7.70 13.79 -8.76
CA VAL A 12 -6.52 13.38 -7.98
C VAL A 12 -5.43 14.45 -8.04
N ALA A 13 -5.17 15.01 -9.22
CA ALA A 13 -4.16 16.07 -9.39
C ALA A 13 -4.49 17.32 -8.57
N GLY A 14 -5.76 17.75 -8.54
CA GLY A 14 -6.21 18.87 -7.71
C GLY A 14 -6.02 18.60 -6.21
N ILE A 15 -6.37 17.40 -5.75
CA ILE A 15 -6.17 17.00 -4.34
C ILE A 15 -4.68 16.97 -3.99
N VAL A 16 -3.83 16.41 -4.86
CA VAL A 16 -2.37 16.41 -4.68
C VAL A 16 -1.83 17.83 -4.57
N ALA A 17 -2.31 18.77 -5.38
CA ALA A 17 -1.89 20.17 -5.32
C ALA A 17 -2.27 20.81 -3.98
N LEU A 18 -3.48 20.56 -3.47
CA LEU A 18 -3.93 21.05 -2.16
C LEU A 18 -3.10 20.45 -1.01
N LEU A 19 -2.88 19.14 -1.03
CA LEU A 19 -2.05 18.46 -0.03
C LEU A 19 -0.62 18.98 -0.03
N LYS A 20 -0.04 19.25 -1.21
CA LYS A 20 1.29 19.84 -1.33
C LYS A 20 1.35 21.29 -0.85
N ALA A 21 0.26 22.06 -1.02
CA ALA A 21 0.18 23.41 -0.49
C ALA A 21 0.08 23.41 1.05
N LEU A 22 -0.66 22.46 1.63
CA LEU A 22 -0.80 22.28 3.07
C LEU A 22 0.48 21.74 3.72
N HIS A 23 1.13 20.77 3.08
CA HIS A 23 2.35 20.10 3.55
C HIS A 23 3.49 20.31 2.55
N GLN A 24 4.09 21.49 2.59
CA GLN A 24 5.08 21.93 1.61
C GLN A 24 6.34 21.06 1.57
N ASP A 25 6.68 20.40 2.68
CA ASP A 25 7.83 19.52 2.84
C ASP A 25 7.58 18.07 2.38
N TRP A 26 6.32 17.65 2.22
CA TRP A 26 6.00 16.27 1.88
C TRP A 26 6.54 15.85 0.51
N SER A 27 7.15 14.67 0.46
CA SER A 27 7.59 14.05 -0.79
C SER A 27 6.38 13.58 -1.61
N PRO A 28 6.53 13.37 -2.93
CA PRO A 28 5.47 12.75 -3.74
C PRO A 28 5.03 11.38 -3.21
N ALA A 29 5.95 10.61 -2.60
CA ALA A 29 5.66 9.32 -2.00
C ALA A 29 4.80 9.47 -0.72
N VAL A 30 5.11 10.45 0.12
CA VAL A 30 4.31 10.77 1.31
C VAL A 30 2.88 11.17 0.92
N ILE A 31 2.71 12.05 -0.07
CA ILE A 31 1.37 12.46 -0.55
C ILE A 31 0.60 11.25 -1.11
N LYS A 32 1.26 10.43 -1.94
CA LYS A 32 0.66 9.19 -2.46
C LYS A 32 0.26 8.26 -1.33
N SER A 33 1.09 8.11 -0.31
CA SER A 33 0.78 7.31 0.87
C SER A 33 -0.46 7.85 1.58
N ALA A 34 -0.52 9.15 1.88
CA ALA A 34 -1.64 9.77 2.58
C ALA A 34 -2.98 9.53 1.85
N ILE A 35 -2.98 9.69 0.53
CA ILE A 35 -4.18 9.44 -0.30
C ILE A 35 -4.59 7.97 -0.24
N ILE A 36 -3.65 7.04 -0.38
CA ILE A 36 -3.97 5.60 -0.42
C ILE A 36 -4.44 5.10 0.95
N THR A 37 -3.78 5.52 2.02
CA THR A 37 -4.00 4.91 3.34
C THR A 37 -5.27 5.37 4.04
N THR A 38 -5.83 6.49 3.60
CA THR A 38 -7.04 7.11 4.17
C THR A 38 -8.27 6.95 3.28
N ALA A 39 -8.09 6.36 2.10
CA ALA A 39 -9.17 6.11 1.15
C ALA A 39 -10.28 5.21 1.74
N HIS A 40 -11.52 5.51 1.36
CA HIS A 40 -12.68 4.71 1.73
C HIS A 40 -12.81 3.49 0.81
N VAL A 41 -13.10 2.34 1.42
CA VAL A 41 -13.41 1.09 0.70
C VAL A 41 -14.90 0.74 0.76
N THR A 42 -15.69 1.62 1.36
CA THR A 42 -17.14 1.52 1.48
C THR A 42 -17.80 2.75 0.88
N ASP A 43 -19.07 2.63 0.53
CA ASP A 43 -19.93 3.74 0.13
C ASP A 43 -20.51 4.48 1.35
N GLU A 44 -21.36 5.47 1.09
CA GLU A 44 -22.03 6.31 2.11
C GLU A 44 -22.95 5.53 3.07
N ARG A 45 -23.25 4.26 2.76
CA ARG A 45 -24.07 3.36 3.57
C ARG A 45 -23.23 2.29 4.27
N ASP A 46 -21.92 2.49 4.32
CA ASP A 46 -20.94 1.53 4.84
C ASP A 46 -20.92 0.18 4.10
N MET A 47 -21.43 0.14 2.87
CA MET A 47 -21.41 -1.07 2.04
C MET A 47 -20.12 -1.14 1.21
N PRO A 48 -19.54 -2.32 0.96
CA PRO A 48 -18.37 -2.44 0.09
C PRO A 48 -18.61 -1.82 -1.28
N ILE A 49 -17.62 -1.08 -1.79
CA ILE A 49 -17.66 -0.53 -3.15
C ILE A 49 -17.88 -1.67 -4.16
N LEU A 50 -18.72 -1.44 -5.17
CA LEU A 50 -18.98 -2.39 -6.25
C LEU A 50 -18.22 -2.00 -7.51
N ALA A 51 -17.72 -3.00 -8.23
CA ALA A 51 -17.14 -2.82 -9.55
C ALA A 51 -18.24 -2.99 -10.60
N GLU A 52 -18.47 -1.94 -11.39
CA GLU A 52 -19.44 -1.93 -12.48
C GLU A 52 -18.81 -2.55 -13.74
N GLY A 53 -18.92 -3.88 -13.86
CA GLY A 53 -18.48 -4.66 -15.03
C GLY A 53 -19.62 -5.48 -15.65
N VAL A 54 -19.30 -6.33 -16.63
CA VAL A 54 -20.26 -7.25 -17.30
C VAL A 54 -21.04 -8.08 -16.27
N LEU A 55 -20.39 -8.41 -15.15
CA LEU A 55 -21.03 -8.82 -13.91
C LEU A 55 -20.60 -7.88 -12.80
N ARG A 56 -21.57 -7.29 -12.10
CA ARG A 56 -21.30 -6.51 -10.89
C ARG A 56 -20.72 -7.43 -9.83
N LYS A 57 -19.58 -7.05 -9.28
CA LYS A 57 -18.91 -7.75 -8.18
C LYS A 57 -18.56 -6.77 -7.07
N MET A 58 -18.28 -7.29 -5.88
CA MET A 58 -17.56 -6.51 -4.89
C MET A 58 -16.23 -6.06 -5.49
N ALA A 59 -15.96 -4.76 -5.43
CA ALA A 59 -14.72 -4.23 -5.93
C ALA A 59 -13.57 -4.71 -5.04
N ASP A 60 -12.45 -5.03 -5.68
CA ASP A 60 -11.23 -5.45 -5.03
C ASP A 60 -10.12 -4.41 -5.27
N PRO A 61 -8.98 -4.53 -4.57
CA PRO A 61 -7.85 -3.62 -4.77
C PRO A 61 -7.30 -3.51 -6.20
N PHE A 62 -7.61 -4.44 -7.12
CA PHE A 62 -7.25 -4.26 -8.53
C PHE A 62 -8.26 -3.40 -9.30
N ASP A 63 -9.48 -3.23 -8.79
CA ASP A 63 -10.46 -2.30 -9.36
C ASP A 63 -10.22 -0.85 -8.88
N TYR A 64 -9.99 -0.64 -7.57
CA TYR A 64 -9.92 0.71 -6.96
C TYR A 64 -8.58 1.07 -6.31
N GLY A 65 -7.60 0.16 -6.27
CA GLY A 65 -6.33 0.39 -5.55
C GLY A 65 -6.52 0.55 -4.04
N GLY A 66 -6.28 1.76 -3.53
CA GLY A 66 -6.46 2.11 -2.11
C GLY A 66 -7.92 2.26 -1.70
N GLY A 67 -8.78 2.70 -2.62
CA GLY A 67 -10.19 3.02 -2.38
C GLY A 67 -10.58 4.34 -3.04
N ASN A 68 -11.77 4.84 -2.70
CA ASN A 68 -12.23 6.18 -3.05
C ASN A 68 -11.50 7.24 -2.19
N ILE A 69 -10.98 8.29 -2.80
CA ILE A 69 -10.13 9.28 -2.12
C ILE A 69 -10.93 10.02 -1.04
N ASN A 70 -10.32 10.13 0.14
CA ASN A 70 -10.78 10.99 1.23
C ASN A 70 -9.81 12.18 1.39
N PRO A 71 -10.12 13.37 0.84
CA PRO A 71 -9.22 14.52 0.92
C PRO A 71 -8.93 14.96 2.37
N ASP A 72 -9.94 14.96 3.23
CA ASP A 72 -9.81 15.39 4.63
C ASP A 72 -8.95 14.40 5.42
N GLY A 73 -9.16 13.10 5.21
CA GLY A 73 -8.30 12.06 5.78
C GLY A 73 -6.85 12.20 5.30
N ALA A 74 -6.64 12.42 4.00
CA ALA A 74 -5.31 12.56 3.42
C ALA A 74 -4.56 13.82 3.89
N ALA A 75 -5.28 14.85 4.36
CA ALA A 75 -4.68 16.05 4.95
C ALA A 75 -4.05 15.78 6.33
N ASP A 76 -4.53 14.79 7.08
CA ASP A 76 -3.95 14.36 8.36
C ASP A 76 -4.01 12.82 8.49
N PRO A 77 -3.14 12.10 7.77
CA PRO A 77 -3.21 10.64 7.65
C PRO A 77 -2.68 9.92 8.90
N GLY A 78 -2.04 10.61 9.84
CA GLY A 78 -1.36 10.02 10.98
C GLY A 78 -0.04 9.32 10.62
N LEU A 79 -0.09 8.24 9.84
CA LEU A 79 1.10 7.50 9.39
C LEU A 79 1.24 7.50 7.86
N VAL A 80 2.48 7.55 7.39
CA VAL A 80 2.82 7.51 5.96
C VAL A 80 3.93 6.51 5.66
N TYR A 81 3.87 5.90 4.47
CA TYR A 81 4.88 5.03 3.89
C TYR A 81 5.72 5.85 2.91
N ASP A 82 6.84 6.37 3.39
CA ASP A 82 7.77 7.10 2.54
C ASP A 82 8.78 6.15 1.87
N ILE A 83 9.28 6.54 0.71
CA ILE A 83 10.27 5.75 -0.02
C ILE A 83 11.26 6.67 -0.73
N ASP A 84 12.54 6.35 -0.61
CA ASP A 84 13.59 7.11 -1.26
C ASP A 84 13.57 6.83 -2.78
N PRO A 85 13.65 7.85 -3.65
CA PRO A 85 13.75 7.66 -5.11
C PRO A 85 14.88 6.69 -5.53
N ARG A 86 15.95 6.57 -4.75
CA ARG A 86 17.04 5.62 -4.98
C ARG A 86 16.58 4.16 -4.89
N ASP A 87 15.58 3.85 -4.08
CA ASP A 87 15.06 2.49 -3.95
C ASP A 87 14.26 2.08 -5.19
N TYR A 88 13.55 3.02 -5.83
CA TYR A 88 13.00 2.78 -7.16
C TYR A 88 14.12 2.54 -8.18
N ASN A 89 15.16 3.37 -8.18
CA ASN A 89 16.26 3.19 -9.13
C ASN A 89 16.96 1.83 -8.94
N ARG A 90 17.18 1.38 -7.70
CA ARG A 90 17.69 0.03 -7.38
C ARG A 90 16.78 -1.06 -7.93
N PHE A 91 15.47 -0.95 -7.71
CA PHE A 91 14.48 -1.90 -8.23
C PHE A 91 14.52 -2.00 -9.77
N PHE A 92 14.68 -0.87 -10.46
CA PHE A 92 14.82 -0.83 -11.93
C PHE A 92 16.25 -1.13 -12.42
N GLY A 93 17.10 -1.75 -11.61
CA GLY A 93 18.46 -2.13 -12.01
C GLY A 93 19.34 -0.94 -12.37
N CYS A 94 19.13 0.20 -11.69
CA CYS A 94 19.87 1.45 -11.88
C CYS A 94 19.76 2.06 -13.29
N THR A 95 18.69 1.72 -14.03
CA THR A 95 18.50 2.18 -15.42
C THR A 95 17.88 3.58 -15.54
N ILE A 96 17.15 4.05 -14.51
CA ILE A 96 16.43 5.33 -14.54
C ILE A 96 17.39 6.51 -14.42
N VAL A 97 18.34 6.45 -13.48
CA VAL A 97 19.27 7.55 -13.20
C VAL A 97 20.68 7.16 -13.63
N ARG A 98 20.95 7.18 -14.94
CA ARG A 98 22.32 7.04 -15.50
C ARG A 98 23.22 8.28 -15.24
N ARG A 99 22.69 9.35 -14.64
CA ARG A 99 23.30 10.70 -14.64
C ARG A 99 23.93 11.16 -13.32
N THR A 100 23.95 10.35 -12.28
CA THR A 100 24.60 10.71 -11.02
C THR A 100 25.82 9.81 -10.81
N ASN A 101 26.99 10.37 -10.52
CA ASN A 101 28.23 9.67 -10.11
C ASN A 101 28.09 8.92 -8.76
N VAL A 102 26.88 8.48 -8.43
CA VAL A 102 26.55 7.72 -7.23
C VAL A 102 26.66 6.24 -7.60
N SER A 103 27.54 5.53 -6.91
CA SER A 103 27.59 4.06 -6.96
C SER A 103 26.19 3.51 -6.67
N CYS A 104 25.59 2.85 -7.67
CA CYS A 104 24.27 2.25 -7.56
C CYS A 104 24.43 0.74 -7.44
N ASP A 105 24.34 0.24 -6.21
CA ASP A 105 24.35 -1.19 -5.94
C ASP A 105 22.94 -1.75 -6.24
N ALA A 106 22.81 -2.37 -7.41
CA ALA A 106 21.56 -2.90 -7.90
C ALA A 106 21.14 -4.12 -7.05
N THR A 107 20.02 -3.97 -6.34
CA THR A 107 19.38 -5.07 -5.63
C THR A 107 18.15 -5.47 -6.40
N ALA A 108 18.23 -6.61 -7.11
CA ALA A 108 17.08 -7.22 -7.79
C ALA A 108 16.16 -7.88 -6.75
N LEU A 109 15.53 -7.06 -5.90
CA LEU A 109 14.50 -7.51 -4.97
C LEU A 109 13.13 -7.42 -5.64
N PRO A 110 12.24 -8.39 -5.39
CA PRO A 110 10.86 -8.31 -5.84
C PRO A 110 10.17 -7.02 -5.39
N ALA A 111 9.25 -6.50 -6.22
CA ALA A 111 8.58 -5.21 -6.01
C ALA A 111 7.89 -5.09 -4.64
N TYR A 112 7.42 -6.22 -4.08
CA TYR A 112 6.78 -6.23 -2.76
C TYR A 112 7.71 -5.84 -1.61
N HIS A 113 9.03 -5.80 -1.80
CA HIS A 113 9.99 -5.28 -0.82
C HIS A 113 10.09 -3.75 -0.79
N LEU A 114 9.59 -3.03 -1.81
CA LEU A 114 9.52 -1.58 -1.77
C LEU A 114 8.57 -1.13 -0.67
N ASN A 115 8.88 -0.02 0.00
CA ASN A 115 8.06 0.55 1.08
C ASN A 115 6.83 1.29 0.54
N LEU A 116 6.00 0.58 -0.24
CA LEU A 116 4.78 1.11 -0.81
C LEU A 116 3.59 0.93 0.15
N PRO A 117 2.56 1.80 0.06
CA PRO A 117 1.32 1.69 0.82
C PRO A 117 0.39 0.57 0.28
N SER A 118 0.98 -0.55 -0.15
CA SER A 118 0.30 -1.77 -0.58
C SER A 118 1.29 -2.95 -0.57
N ILE A 119 0.77 -4.17 -0.57
CA ILE A 119 1.58 -5.39 -0.70
C ILE A 119 0.94 -6.26 -1.78
N ALA A 120 1.68 -6.60 -2.83
CA ALA A 120 1.22 -7.49 -3.89
C ALA A 120 2.22 -8.64 -4.08
N VAL A 121 1.79 -9.87 -3.81
CA VAL A 121 2.62 -11.08 -3.91
C VAL A 121 2.05 -11.97 -5.03
N PRO A 122 2.62 -11.89 -6.26
CA PRO A 122 2.09 -12.63 -7.40
C PRO A 122 2.31 -14.14 -7.31
N GLU A 123 3.27 -14.57 -6.49
CA GLU A 123 3.67 -15.98 -6.39
C GLU A 123 4.00 -16.37 -4.95
N LEU A 124 2.96 -16.76 -4.20
CA LEU A 124 3.10 -17.19 -2.82
C LEU A 124 3.16 -18.72 -2.73
N ARG A 125 4.33 -19.31 -3.04
CA ARG A 125 4.58 -20.77 -2.90
C ARG A 125 4.96 -21.19 -1.49
N ARG A 126 5.68 -20.31 -0.79
CA ARG A 126 6.22 -20.53 0.56
C ARG A 126 5.96 -19.28 1.40
N PRO A 127 6.01 -19.39 2.74
CA PRO A 127 5.92 -18.22 3.58
C PRO A 127 6.98 -17.18 3.22
N ILE A 128 6.56 -15.94 3.02
CA ILE A 128 7.47 -14.81 2.80
C ILE A 128 7.31 -13.80 3.93
N THR A 129 8.37 -13.03 4.17
CA THR A 129 8.33 -11.91 5.11
C THR A 129 8.70 -10.63 4.38
N VAL A 130 7.82 -9.66 4.46
CA VAL A 130 7.96 -8.34 3.84
C VAL A 130 8.12 -7.30 4.94
N TRP A 131 9.00 -6.33 4.72
CA TRP A 131 9.22 -5.23 5.65
C TRP A 131 8.47 -4.00 5.18
N ARG A 132 7.95 -3.25 6.13
CA ARG A 132 7.40 -1.92 5.91
C ARG A 132 7.92 -0.98 6.99
N THR A 133 8.15 0.26 6.60
CA THR A 133 8.54 1.34 7.49
C THR A 133 7.48 2.42 7.40
N VAL A 134 7.01 2.89 8.54
CA VAL A 134 6.05 3.99 8.62
C VAL A 134 6.64 5.13 9.41
N THR A 135 6.34 6.34 8.96
CA THR A 135 6.68 7.58 9.64
C THR A 135 5.41 8.19 10.20
N ASN A 136 5.43 8.58 11.47
CA ASN A 136 4.35 9.32 12.10
C ASN A 136 4.46 10.82 11.77
N VAL A 137 3.47 11.32 11.04
CA VAL A 137 3.33 12.73 10.65
C VAL A 137 2.25 13.45 11.46
N GLY A 138 1.58 12.74 12.37
CA GLY A 138 0.60 13.30 13.30
C GLY A 138 1.21 13.63 14.67
N GLU A 139 0.40 13.44 15.71
CA GLU A 139 0.79 13.66 17.10
C GLU A 139 1.98 12.79 17.52
N ALA A 140 2.95 13.40 18.20
CA ALA A 140 4.19 12.75 18.60
C ALA A 140 3.95 11.49 19.46
N ASN A 141 3.17 11.61 20.53
CA ASN A 141 2.88 10.51 21.44
C ASN A 141 1.64 9.76 20.96
N SER A 142 1.84 8.67 20.24
CA SER A 142 0.73 7.89 19.69
C SER A 142 1.02 6.41 19.63
N VAL A 143 -0.02 5.61 19.85
CA VAL A 143 0.05 4.15 19.76
C VAL A 143 -0.92 3.68 18.69
N TYR A 144 -0.40 2.93 17.72
CA TYR A 144 -1.21 2.33 16.66
C TYR A 144 -1.25 0.81 16.81
N HIS A 145 -2.44 0.24 16.76
CA HIS A 145 -2.66 -1.21 16.82
C HIS A 145 -2.89 -1.78 15.42
N ALA A 146 -2.23 -2.89 15.10
CA ALA A 146 -2.44 -3.59 13.83
C ALA A 146 -3.77 -4.36 13.86
N LYS A 147 -4.63 -4.09 12.88
CA LYS A 147 -5.78 -4.92 12.52
C LYS A 147 -5.49 -5.59 11.18
N VAL A 148 -5.64 -6.90 11.12
CA VAL A 148 -5.34 -7.70 9.93
C VAL A 148 -6.61 -8.33 9.39
N GLN A 149 -6.83 -8.16 8.08
CA GLN A 149 -7.80 -8.91 7.30
C GLN A 149 -7.01 -9.80 6.34
N SER A 150 -6.98 -11.10 6.61
CA SER A 150 -6.23 -12.06 5.79
C SER A 150 -6.92 -12.32 4.45
N PRO A 151 -6.19 -12.36 3.32
CA PRO A 151 -6.72 -12.88 2.07
C PRO A 151 -7.19 -14.32 2.21
N ALA A 152 -8.19 -14.72 1.43
CA ALA A 152 -8.68 -16.09 1.44
C ALA A 152 -7.53 -17.09 1.17
N GLY A 153 -7.34 -18.07 2.06
CA GLY A 153 -6.28 -19.07 1.95
C GLY A 153 -4.86 -18.59 2.30
N VAL A 154 -4.68 -17.32 2.69
CA VAL A 154 -3.36 -16.78 3.09
C VAL A 154 -3.42 -16.25 4.50
N ARG A 155 -2.55 -16.75 5.39
CA ARG A 155 -2.41 -16.22 6.74
C ARG A 155 -1.45 -15.04 6.75
N ILE A 156 -1.90 -13.89 7.27
CA ILE A 156 -1.05 -12.73 7.55
C ILE A 156 -0.72 -12.65 9.05
N LYS A 157 0.55 -12.43 9.37
CA LYS A 157 1.02 -12.07 10.72
C LYS A 157 1.84 -10.78 10.67
N VAL A 158 1.51 -9.83 11.54
CA VAL A 158 2.22 -8.53 11.66
C VAL A 158 3.02 -8.52 12.96
N GLU A 159 4.28 -8.12 12.89
CA GLU A 159 5.20 -8.03 14.04
C GLU A 159 6.03 -6.73 13.99
N PRO A 160 6.01 -5.88 15.03
CA PRO A 160 5.18 -5.98 16.24
C PRO A 160 3.70 -5.71 15.95
N PRO A 161 2.76 -6.16 16.82
CA PRO A 161 1.33 -5.90 16.65
C PRO A 161 0.92 -4.47 17.01
N MET A 162 1.84 -3.68 17.58
CA MET A 162 1.63 -2.30 17.98
C MET A 162 2.87 -1.46 17.67
N LEU A 163 2.66 -0.23 17.25
CA LEU A 163 3.71 0.77 17.04
C LEU A 163 3.50 1.92 18.02
N VAL A 164 4.54 2.23 18.80
CA VAL A 164 4.53 3.26 19.83
C VAL A 164 5.48 4.36 19.38
N PHE A 165 4.93 5.52 19.05
CA PHE A 165 5.67 6.69 18.61
C PHE A 165 5.81 7.69 19.75
N ASP A 166 6.91 8.43 19.73
CA ASP A 166 7.16 9.58 20.60
C ASP A 166 7.82 10.73 19.81
N ALA A 167 8.17 11.82 20.49
CA ALA A 167 8.78 12.99 19.86
C ALA A 167 10.14 12.72 19.20
N THR A 168 10.88 11.72 19.69
CA THR A 168 12.22 11.34 19.23
C THR A 168 12.20 10.17 18.26
N ASN A 169 11.24 9.25 18.41
CA ASN A 169 11.10 8.05 17.62
C ASN A 169 9.82 8.10 16.78
N ARG A 170 9.91 8.76 15.64
CA ARG A 170 8.78 8.93 14.71
C ARG A 170 8.74 7.89 13.59
N VAL A 171 9.75 7.02 13.49
CA VAL A 171 9.89 6.08 12.38
C VAL A 171 9.97 4.67 12.93
N HIS A 172 9.06 3.80 12.53
CA HIS A 172 9.08 2.40 12.96
C HIS A 172 8.95 1.46 11.78
N SER A 173 9.72 0.37 11.83
CA SER A 173 9.60 -0.75 10.90
C SER A 173 8.83 -1.90 11.52
N PHE A 174 8.05 -2.59 10.69
CA PHE A 174 7.35 -3.82 11.05
C PHE A 174 7.48 -4.86 9.93
N LYS A 175 7.30 -6.11 10.32
CA LYS A 175 7.32 -7.28 9.44
C LYS A 175 5.89 -7.75 9.18
N VAL A 176 5.64 -8.13 7.94
CA VAL A 176 4.42 -8.79 7.50
C VAL A 176 4.79 -10.15 6.95
N LYS A 177 4.41 -11.22 7.67
CA LYS A 177 4.59 -12.59 7.20
C LYS A 177 3.32 -13.06 6.52
N LEU A 178 3.41 -13.40 5.23
CA LEU A 178 2.34 -14.02 4.46
C LEU A 178 2.65 -15.50 4.33
N SER A 179 1.71 -16.37 4.71
CA SER A 179 1.89 -17.83 4.64
C SER A 179 0.72 -18.46 3.88
N PRO A 180 0.97 -19.20 2.78
CA PRO A 180 -0.10 -19.93 2.10
C PRO A 180 -0.60 -21.04 3.02
N MET A 181 -1.92 -21.18 3.15
CA MET A 181 -2.54 -22.21 4.00
C MET A 181 -2.72 -23.53 3.27
N TRP A 182 -2.74 -23.49 1.94
CA TRP A 182 -2.94 -24.63 1.06
C TRP A 182 -1.89 -24.62 -0.06
N ARG A 183 -1.69 -25.79 -0.66
CA ARG A 183 -0.92 -25.92 -1.91
C ARG A 183 -1.93 -26.05 -3.04
N LEU A 184 -2.29 -24.92 -3.63
CA LEU A 184 -3.20 -24.87 -4.79
C LEU A 184 -2.71 -23.82 -5.79
N GLN A 185 -3.03 -24.03 -7.06
CA GLN A 185 -2.91 -22.99 -8.08
C GLN A 185 -4.21 -22.18 -8.04
N GLY A 186 -4.13 -20.92 -7.63
CA GLY A 186 -5.32 -20.07 -7.45
C GLY A 186 -5.15 -18.69 -8.07
N ASP A 187 -6.25 -17.94 -8.05
CA ASP A 187 -6.27 -16.53 -8.44
C ASP A 187 -5.80 -15.63 -7.29
N TYR A 188 -5.72 -14.32 -7.58
CA TYR A 188 -5.45 -13.32 -6.56
C TYR A 188 -6.57 -13.30 -5.51
N THR A 189 -6.15 -13.29 -4.27
CA THR A 189 -7.01 -13.09 -3.10
C THR A 189 -6.60 -11.82 -2.39
N PHE A 190 -7.56 -11.16 -1.73
CA PHE A 190 -7.36 -9.82 -1.21
C PHE A 190 -7.66 -9.72 0.28
N GLY A 191 -6.88 -8.89 0.95
CA GLY A 191 -6.98 -8.58 2.36
C GLY A 191 -6.45 -7.17 2.63
N SER A 192 -6.19 -6.87 3.91
CA SER A 192 -5.65 -5.58 4.30
C SER A 192 -4.93 -5.62 5.64
N ILE A 193 -4.07 -4.63 5.84
CA ILE A 193 -3.48 -4.30 7.14
C ILE A 193 -3.91 -2.88 7.47
N THR A 194 -4.43 -2.66 8.67
CA THR A 194 -4.88 -1.36 9.12
C THR A 194 -4.25 -1.02 10.46
N TRP A 195 -3.50 0.07 10.52
CA TRP A 195 -3.08 0.65 11.79
C TRP A 195 -4.20 1.54 12.32
N ARG A 196 -4.65 1.31 13.56
CA ARG A 196 -5.72 2.08 14.20
C ARG A 196 -5.22 2.80 15.43
N LYS A 197 -5.55 4.08 15.52
CA LYS A 197 -5.44 4.93 16.72
C LYS A 197 -6.78 5.67 16.84
N ASP A 198 -7.60 5.28 17.80
CA ASP A 198 -8.95 5.83 17.98
C ASP A 198 -9.78 5.79 16.67
N GLN A 199 -10.16 6.96 16.15
CA GLN A 199 -10.87 7.10 14.87
C GLN A 199 -9.94 7.13 13.65
N LYS A 200 -8.63 7.39 13.83
CA LYS A 200 -7.67 7.41 12.72
C LYS A 200 -7.32 5.99 12.27
N THR A 201 -7.44 5.75 10.97
CA THR A 201 -7.13 4.47 10.35
C THR A 201 -6.17 4.65 9.18
N VAL A 202 -5.10 3.87 9.16
CA VAL A 202 -4.11 3.85 8.08
C VAL A 202 -4.12 2.47 7.47
N ARG A 203 -4.81 2.31 6.34
CA ARG A 203 -5.09 1.01 5.72
C ARG A 203 -4.24 0.81 4.47
N ILE A 204 -3.61 -0.36 4.33
CA ILE A 204 -2.97 -0.78 3.07
C ILE A 204 -3.64 -2.06 2.55
N PRO A 205 -3.92 -2.16 1.23
CA PRO A 205 -4.42 -3.39 0.64
C PRO A 205 -3.29 -4.43 0.51
N VAL A 206 -3.68 -5.69 0.64
CA VAL A 206 -2.80 -6.84 0.41
C VAL A 206 -3.43 -7.72 -0.67
N ALA A 207 -2.70 -7.99 -1.74
CA ALA A 207 -3.06 -8.94 -2.78
C ALA A 207 -2.05 -10.09 -2.77
N ALA A 208 -2.53 -11.33 -2.77
CA ALA A 208 -1.67 -12.52 -2.79
C ALA A 208 -2.28 -13.60 -3.67
N ARG A 209 -1.43 -14.22 -4.50
CA ARG A 209 -1.80 -15.36 -5.34
C ARG A 209 -1.00 -16.58 -4.92
N MET A 210 -1.70 -17.62 -4.48
CA MET A 210 -1.06 -18.90 -4.16
C MET A 210 -0.77 -19.66 -5.45
N THR A 211 0.46 -20.16 -5.57
CA THR A 211 0.90 -20.91 -6.76
C THR A 211 1.63 -22.19 -6.35
N ILE A 212 1.58 -23.21 -7.22
CA ILE A 212 2.38 -24.44 -7.12
C ILE A 212 3.42 -24.48 -8.24
N GLN A 213 3.10 -23.96 -9.42
CA GLN A 213 3.97 -23.91 -10.60
C GLN A 213 3.99 -22.50 -11.21
N ASP A 214 5.07 -22.18 -11.93
CA ASP A 214 5.16 -21.01 -12.81
C ASP A 214 4.07 -21.10 -13.87
N PHE A 215 3.32 -20.03 -14.11
CA PHE A 215 2.42 -19.99 -15.26
C PHE A 215 3.26 -19.86 -16.52
N TYR A 216 2.98 -20.66 -17.56
CA TYR A 216 3.68 -20.60 -18.86
C TYR A 216 3.66 -19.20 -19.50
N ALA A 217 2.73 -18.32 -19.12
CA ALA A 217 2.66 -16.93 -19.58
C ALA A 217 3.66 -15.97 -18.89
N ASP A 218 4.25 -16.37 -17.76
CA ASP A 218 5.24 -15.57 -17.01
C ASP A 218 6.70 -15.92 -17.41
N VAL A 219 6.91 -16.78 -18.42
CA VAL A 219 8.22 -17.29 -18.87
C VAL A 219 8.64 -16.78 -20.26
N ALA A 220 7.92 -15.79 -20.81
CA ALA A 220 8.18 -15.20 -22.14
C ALA A 220 8.83 -13.82 -22.05
#